data_AF-A0A2U9IIV4-F1
#
_entry.id   AF-A0A2U9IIV4-F1
#
_cell.length_a   1.000
_cell.length_b   1.000
_cell.length_c   1.000
_cell.angle_alpha   90.00
_cell.angle_beta   90.00
_cell.angle_gamma   90.00
#
_symmetry.space_group_name_H-M   'P 1'
#
loop_
_entity.id
_entity.type
_entity.pdbx_description
1 polymer ?
#
loop_
_entity_poly.entity_id
_entity_poly.type
_entity_poly.pdbx_seq_one_letter_code
_entity_poly.pdbx_strand_id
1 'polypeptide(L)'
;MSEFKARTVYATAGKYEEVTKDNIEKDNLLYYTPFFDIDTKIDKWEYAVKAAEVIVSQLEKEGVEKSIYLLWSGEGIHVRINENSIPKDYYPLTAAHAIVQYIIEKSRNDLQKLSESSGGVLKVDELIDSKRIFTAPLSFHRELNYVAVCFSPDKLSKFSLDWANPQNFIHEEGIYERYEENETEDLLTKAIQSYKPSHEGVKPRKRKVTKTRENTGESMNEAKIGRFQVMGIVQAARYYVLYGNMDKAKSFGLNRAIFYAWAKYYGKGYAPKYSKTTVPSEFRKDRVLANVAGEQVYQDTEKGYYIIGDKMQTPEDYDREIKDKIEPIISYDKAWDATIKYVSSFPKEVLENQREFFEKVYLPIRDKFIEKVINRKSGLDAFFSS
;
A
#
# COMPACT_ATOMS: atom_id res chain seq x y z
N MET A 1 1.19 -20.90 -30.31
CA MET A 1 1.54 -21.18 -28.90
C MET A 1 2.36 -22.46 -28.69
N SER A 2 2.35 -23.43 -29.61
CA SER A 2 3.20 -24.65 -29.52
C SER A 2 4.71 -24.36 -29.54
N GLU A 3 5.10 -23.27 -30.20
CA GLU A 3 6.50 -22.83 -30.31
C GLU A 3 7.11 -22.41 -28.96
N PHE A 4 6.34 -21.71 -28.11
CA PHE A 4 6.82 -21.21 -26.81
C PHE A 4 6.54 -22.16 -25.64
N LYS A 5 5.72 -23.20 -25.84
CA LYS A 5 5.22 -24.10 -24.77
C LYS A 5 4.70 -23.35 -23.53
N ALA A 6 4.16 -22.15 -23.73
CA ALA A 6 3.69 -21.30 -22.65
C ALA A 6 2.40 -21.88 -22.06
N ARG A 7 2.38 -22.10 -20.74
CA ARG A 7 1.17 -22.51 -20.01
C ARG A 7 0.24 -21.32 -19.79
N THR A 8 0.80 -20.24 -19.25
CA THR A 8 0.04 -19.03 -18.91
C THR A 8 0.53 -17.85 -19.72
N VAL A 9 -0.41 -17.05 -20.17
CA VAL A 9 -0.23 -15.81 -20.93
C VAL A 9 -0.81 -14.69 -20.09
N TYR A 10 -0.04 -13.60 -19.99
CA TYR A 10 -0.44 -12.41 -19.26
C TYR A 10 -0.57 -11.23 -20.22
N ALA A 11 -1.49 -10.33 -19.91
CA ALA A 11 -1.67 -9.07 -20.61
C ALA A 11 -1.57 -7.90 -19.61
N THR A 12 -1.13 -6.74 -20.10
CA THR A 12 -1.10 -5.51 -19.32
C THR A 12 -2.53 -5.03 -19.01
N ALA A 13 -2.73 -4.52 -17.80
CA ALA A 13 -3.98 -3.85 -17.42
C ALA A 13 -4.09 -2.43 -18.02
N GLY A 14 -2.95 -1.82 -18.34
CA GLY A 14 -2.88 -0.57 -19.08
C GLY A 14 -2.91 -0.79 -20.59
N LYS A 15 -3.65 0.06 -21.30
CA LYS A 15 -3.68 0.12 -22.77
C LYS A 15 -2.77 1.25 -23.26
N TYR A 16 -1.93 0.92 -24.21
CA TYR A 16 -0.99 1.81 -24.86
C TYR A 16 -1.23 1.77 -26.38
N GLU A 17 -0.85 2.82 -27.11
CA GLU A 17 -0.83 2.78 -28.58
C GLU A 17 0.04 1.62 -29.08
N GLU A 18 1.20 1.44 -28.44
CA GLU A 18 2.08 0.30 -28.63
C GLU A 18 2.71 -0.09 -27.29
N VAL A 19 2.78 -1.39 -26.99
CA VAL A 19 3.38 -1.92 -25.75
C VAL A 19 4.90 -1.92 -25.89
N THR A 20 5.52 -0.75 -25.72
CA THR A 20 6.97 -0.58 -25.73
C THR A 20 7.49 -0.21 -24.34
N LYS A 21 8.77 -0.53 -24.08
CA LYS A 21 9.44 -0.09 -22.84
C LYS A 21 9.36 1.43 -22.66
N ASP A 22 9.50 2.18 -23.75
CA ASP A 22 9.42 3.63 -23.75
C ASP A 22 8.04 4.14 -23.32
N ASN A 23 6.96 3.59 -23.89
CA ASN A 23 5.60 3.99 -23.53
C ASN A 23 5.26 3.64 -22.07
N ILE A 24 5.76 2.50 -21.58
CA ILE A 24 5.60 2.08 -20.17
C ILE A 24 6.41 2.99 -19.24
N GLU A 25 7.65 3.35 -19.59
CA GLU A 25 8.51 4.21 -18.76
C GLU A 25 8.08 5.69 -18.76
N LYS A 26 7.53 6.18 -19.88
CA LYS A 26 7.02 7.55 -20.04
C LYS A 26 5.58 7.71 -19.58
N ASP A 27 4.94 6.62 -19.17
CA ASP A 27 3.56 6.60 -18.69
C ASP A 27 2.54 7.10 -19.74
N ASN A 28 2.77 6.72 -21.01
CA ASN A 28 1.91 7.04 -22.16
C ASN A 28 0.65 6.16 -22.19
N LEU A 29 -0.02 6.05 -21.05
CA LEU A 29 -1.19 5.22 -20.83
C LEU A 29 -2.43 5.87 -21.45
N LEU A 30 -3.07 5.17 -22.39
CA LEU A 30 -4.31 5.64 -23.03
C LEU A 30 -5.54 5.32 -22.19
N TYR A 31 -5.59 4.09 -21.67
CA TYR A 31 -6.68 3.60 -20.83
C TYR A 31 -6.14 2.61 -19.80
N TYR A 32 -6.90 2.36 -18.74
CA TYR A 32 -6.56 1.35 -17.74
C TYR A 32 -7.82 0.62 -17.31
N THR A 33 -7.85 -0.71 -17.44
CA THR A 33 -8.98 -1.54 -17.01
C THR A 33 -9.03 -1.60 -15.49
N PRO A 34 -10.01 -0.98 -14.81
CA PRO A 34 -10.17 -1.12 -13.37
C PRO A 34 -10.58 -2.55 -13.06
N PHE A 35 -9.98 -3.12 -12.03
CA PHE A 35 -10.31 -4.47 -11.60
C PHE A 35 -10.16 -4.66 -10.09
N PHE A 36 -10.95 -5.61 -9.59
CA PHE A 36 -10.94 -6.07 -8.21
C PHE A 36 -10.39 -7.48 -8.21
N ASP A 37 -9.24 -7.70 -7.55
CA ASP A 37 -8.61 -9.02 -7.50
C ASP A 37 -9.15 -9.80 -6.29
N ILE A 38 -9.96 -10.82 -6.55
CA ILE A 38 -10.58 -11.65 -5.51
C ILE A 38 -9.90 -13.01 -5.50
N ASP A 39 -8.95 -13.18 -4.59
CA ASP A 39 -8.20 -14.41 -4.40
C ASP A 39 -8.81 -15.26 -3.29
N THR A 40 -8.83 -16.58 -3.49
CA THR A 40 -9.18 -17.55 -2.45
C THR A 40 -8.33 -18.81 -2.63
N LYS A 41 -8.72 -19.90 -1.97
CA LYS A 41 -8.26 -21.25 -2.31
C LYS A 41 -9.32 -21.96 -3.12
N ILE A 42 -8.89 -22.86 -4.00
CA ILE A 42 -9.81 -23.59 -4.89
C ILE A 42 -10.88 -24.39 -4.15
N ASP A 43 -10.58 -24.91 -2.95
CA ASP A 43 -11.52 -25.65 -2.09
C ASP A 43 -12.57 -24.75 -1.40
N LYS A 44 -12.46 -23.43 -1.60
CA LYS A 44 -13.33 -22.38 -1.05
C LYS A 44 -13.68 -21.34 -2.12
N TRP A 45 -13.79 -21.77 -3.37
CA TRP A 45 -14.06 -20.91 -4.53
C TRP A 45 -15.39 -20.16 -4.42
N GLU A 46 -16.38 -20.71 -3.72
CA GLU A 46 -17.70 -20.10 -3.54
C GLU A 46 -17.62 -18.77 -2.77
N TYR A 47 -16.59 -18.58 -1.93
CA TYR A 47 -16.34 -17.29 -1.28
C TYR A 47 -15.89 -16.22 -2.27
N ALA A 48 -15.18 -16.59 -3.35
CA ALA A 48 -14.81 -15.65 -4.41
C ALA A 48 -16.05 -15.19 -5.18
N VAL A 49 -16.97 -16.12 -5.49
CA VAL A 49 -18.25 -15.82 -6.13
C VAL A 49 -19.07 -14.85 -5.27
N LYS A 50 -19.24 -15.15 -3.98
CA LYS A 50 -19.96 -14.27 -3.05
C LYS A 50 -19.32 -12.88 -2.92
N ALA A 51 -17.99 -12.81 -2.93
CA ALA A 51 -17.29 -11.53 -2.90
C ALA A 51 -17.48 -10.75 -4.21
N ALA A 52 -17.47 -11.43 -5.35
CA ALA A 52 -17.78 -10.83 -6.65
C ALA A 52 -19.23 -10.31 -6.68
N GLU A 53 -20.20 -11.03 -6.11
CA GLU A 53 -21.61 -10.58 -6.01
C GLU A 53 -21.71 -9.27 -5.20
N VAL A 54 -20.98 -9.17 -4.09
CA VAL A 54 -20.94 -7.96 -3.26
C VAL A 54 -20.36 -6.77 -4.05
N ILE A 55 -19.28 -6.98 -4.82
CA ILE A 55 -18.65 -5.92 -5.61
C ILE A 55 -19.54 -5.50 -6.78
N VAL A 56 -20.09 -6.46 -7.53
CA VAL A 56 -21.03 -6.21 -8.63
C VAL A 56 -22.24 -5.43 -8.13
N SER A 57 -22.89 -5.88 -7.05
CA SER A 57 -24.04 -5.19 -6.48
C SER A 57 -23.70 -3.76 -6.03
N GLN A 58 -22.48 -3.53 -5.53
CA GLN A 58 -22.06 -2.18 -5.15
C GLN A 58 -21.78 -1.28 -6.36
N LEU A 59 -21.27 -1.83 -7.47
CA LEU A 59 -21.12 -1.11 -8.74
C LEU A 59 -22.48 -0.75 -9.35
N GLU A 60 -23.43 -1.69 -9.36
CA GLU A 60 -24.81 -1.46 -9.85
C GLU A 60 -25.52 -0.35 -9.06
N LYS A 61 -25.37 -0.35 -7.72
CA LYS A 61 -25.88 0.74 -6.85
C LYS A 61 -25.28 2.11 -7.17
N GLU A 62 -24.09 2.15 -7.75
CA GLU A 62 -23.41 3.36 -8.17
C GLU A 62 -23.64 3.67 -9.66
N GLY A 63 -24.53 2.94 -10.34
CA GLY A 63 -24.97 3.18 -11.71
C GLY A 63 -24.15 2.51 -12.80
N VAL A 64 -23.25 1.58 -12.45
CA VAL A 64 -22.40 0.86 -13.41
C VAL A 64 -22.90 -0.57 -13.55
N GLU A 65 -23.38 -0.95 -14.73
CA GLU A 65 -23.95 -2.28 -14.99
C GLU A 65 -23.47 -2.87 -16.32
N LYS A 66 -23.50 -2.08 -17.41
CA LYS A 66 -23.27 -2.55 -18.78
C LYS A 66 -21.80 -2.78 -19.10
N SER A 67 -20.91 -2.09 -18.40
CA SER A 67 -19.46 -2.18 -18.59
C SER A 67 -18.77 -3.18 -17.66
N ILE A 68 -19.52 -3.94 -16.86
CA ILE A 68 -18.96 -4.93 -15.92
C ILE A 68 -18.81 -6.28 -16.61
N TYR A 69 -17.66 -6.92 -16.43
CA TYR A 69 -17.46 -8.31 -16.77
C TYR A 69 -16.58 -9.02 -15.73
N LEU A 70 -16.68 -10.35 -15.70
CA LEU A 70 -15.96 -11.18 -14.75
C LEU A 70 -14.94 -12.02 -15.48
N LEU A 71 -13.81 -12.30 -14.83
CA LEU A 71 -12.82 -13.29 -15.28
C LEU A 71 -12.51 -14.23 -14.12
N TRP A 72 -12.81 -15.52 -14.27
CA TRP A 72 -12.28 -16.55 -13.39
C TRP A 72 -10.82 -16.80 -13.77
N SER A 73 -9.86 -16.56 -12.86
CA SER A 73 -8.42 -16.64 -13.17
C SER A 73 -7.81 -18.02 -12.88
N GLY A 74 -8.57 -18.92 -12.28
CA GLY A 74 -8.16 -20.27 -11.90
C GLY A 74 -8.36 -20.56 -10.42
N GLU A 75 -8.04 -19.59 -9.55
CA GLU A 75 -8.17 -19.72 -8.08
C GLU A 75 -8.89 -18.50 -7.46
N GLY A 76 -9.48 -17.66 -8.31
CA GLY A 76 -10.09 -16.40 -7.93
C GLY A 76 -10.91 -15.78 -9.07
N ILE A 77 -11.58 -14.68 -8.77
CA ILE A 77 -12.38 -13.90 -9.73
C ILE A 77 -11.83 -12.48 -9.80
N HIS A 78 -11.69 -11.99 -11.02
CA HIS A 78 -11.46 -10.58 -11.27
C HIS A 78 -12.80 -9.97 -11.66
N VAL A 79 -13.32 -9.04 -10.87
CA VAL A 79 -14.41 -8.16 -11.32
C VAL A 79 -13.75 -7.03 -12.10
N ARG A 80 -14.16 -6.78 -13.34
CA ARG A 80 -13.52 -5.79 -14.21
C ARG A 80 -14.56 -4.82 -14.75
N ILE A 81 -14.12 -3.58 -14.94
CA ILE A 81 -14.89 -2.55 -15.61
C ILE A 81 -14.19 -2.30 -16.95
N ASN A 82 -14.93 -2.23 -18.04
CA ASN A 82 -14.37 -1.87 -19.34
C ASN A 82 -13.85 -0.43 -19.28
N GLU A 83 -12.57 -0.23 -19.57
CA GLU A 83 -11.91 1.06 -19.47
C GLU A 83 -12.48 2.16 -20.38
N ASN A 84 -13.23 1.79 -21.43
CA ASN A 84 -13.86 2.76 -22.32
C ASN A 84 -15.12 3.43 -21.72
N SER A 85 -15.61 2.95 -20.57
CA SER A 85 -16.69 3.60 -19.83
C SER A 85 -16.22 4.70 -18.87
N ILE A 86 -14.90 4.95 -18.83
CA ILE A 86 -14.27 5.97 -17.99
C ILE A 86 -14.15 7.28 -18.76
N PRO A 87 -14.60 8.42 -18.20
CA PRO A 87 -14.38 9.73 -18.81
C PRO A 87 -12.90 10.02 -19.06
N LYS A 88 -12.60 10.55 -20.25
CA LYS A 88 -11.23 10.79 -20.73
C LYS A 88 -10.54 12.00 -20.10
N ASP A 89 -11.28 12.83 -19.36
CA ASP A 89 -10.75 14.01 -18.68
C ASP A 89 -9.88 13.67 -17.46
N TYR A 90 -9.84 12.40 -17.06
CA TYR A 90 -9.05 11.91 -15.94
C TYR A 90 -7.88 11.05 -16.42
N TYR A 91 -6.74 11.17 -15.73
CA TYR A 91 -5.61 10.28 -15.97
C TYR A 91 -6.01 8.81 -15.65
N PRO A 92 -5.89 7.86 -16.60
CA PRO A 92 -6.55 6.55 -16.52
C PRO A 92 -6.22 5.73 -15.28
N LEU A 93 -4.96 5.72 -14.84
CA LEU A 93 -4.54 4.96 -13.66
C LEU A 93 -5.16 5.52 -12.38
N THR A 94 -5.24 6.86 -12.26
CA THR A 94 -5.86 7.51 -11.10
C THR A 94 -7.36 7.24 -11.08
N ALA A 95 -8.04 7.33 -12.23
CA ALA A 95 -9.47 7.04 -12.31
C ALA A 95 -9.77 5.59 -11.92
N ALA A 96 -9.01 4.63 -12.46
CA ALA A 96 -9.15 3.22 -12.12
C ALA A 96 -8.91 2.95 -10.63
N HIS A 97 -7.85 3.54 -10.05
CA HIS A 97 -7.54 3.35 -8.63
C HIS A 97 -8.61 3.95 -7.73
N ALA A 98 -9.10 5.15 -8.05
CA ALA A 98 -10.16 5.80 -7.29
C ALA A 98 -11.45 4.98 -7.28
N ILE A 99 -11.89 4.49 -8.45
CA ILE A 99 -13.09 3.66 -8.57
C ILE A 99 -12.97 2.39 -7.72
N VAL A 100 -11.85 1.66 -7.87
CA VAL A 100 -11.63 0.40 -7.15
C VAL A 100 -11.58 0.62 -5.64
N GLN A 101 -10.84 1.62 -5.18
CA GLN A 101 -10.72 1.96 -3.76
C GLN A 101 -12.08 2.35 -3.17
N TYR A 102 -12.85 3.19 -3.88
CA TYR A 102 -14.16 3.64 -3.43
C TYR A 102 -15.14 2.47 -3.25
N ILE A 103 -15.22 1.56 -4.24
CA ILE A 103 -16.12 0.41 -4.19
C ILE A 103 -15.68 -0.58 -3.10
N ILE A 104 -14.38 -0.82 -2.96
CA ILE A 104 -13.85 -1.65 -1.87
C ILE A 104 -14.21 -1.08 -0.50
N GLU A 105 -14.07 0.23 -0.30
CA GLU A 105 -14.40 0.87 0.97
C GLU A 105 -15.90 0.76 1.28
N LYS A 106 -16.76 1.00 0.28
CA LYS A 106 -18.22 0.85 0.44
C LYS A 106 -18.64 -0.58 0.77
N SER A 107 -17.94 -1.57 0.22
CA SER A 107 -18.19 -2.99 0.43
C SER A 107 -17.41 -3.60 1.58
N ARG A 108 -16.57 -2.83 2.29
CA ARG A 108 -15.58 -3.32 3.25
C ARG A 108 -16.17 -4.25 4.31
N ASN A 109 -17.32 -3.87 4.88
CA ASN A 109 -17.95 -4.63 5.96
C ASN A 109 -18.38 -6.03 5.51
N ASP A 110 -18.97 -6.16 4.32
CA ASP A 110 -19.48 -7.44 3.84
C ASP A 110 -18.35 -8.32 3.30
N LEU A 111 -17.38 -7.73 2.60
CA LEU A 111 -16.16 -8.41 2.17
C LEU A 111 -15.35 -8.93 3.37
N GLN A 112 -15.27 -8.17 4.47
CA GLN A 112 -14.59 -8.61 5.68
C GLN A 112 -15.31 -9.78 6.37
N LYS A 113 -16.65 -9.76 6.46
CA LYS A 113 -17.43 -10.89 6.99
C LYS A 113 -17.20 -12.15 6.15
N LEU A 114 -17.15 -12.03 4.82
CA LEU A 114 -16.85 -13.14 3.92
C LEU A 114 -15.42 -13.66 4.14
N SER A 115 -14.44 -12.76 4.27
CA SER A 115 -13.04 -13.12 4.55
C SER A 115 -12.93 -13.88 5.86
N GLU A 116 -13.57 -13.41 6.94
CA GLU A 116 -13.60 -14.09 8.24
C GLU A 116 -14.30 -15.46 8.16
N SER A 117 -15.44 -15.53 7.46
CA SER A 117 -16.21 -16.76 7.28
C SER A 117 -15.46 -17.80 6.45
N SER A 118 -14.60 -17.37 5.53
CA SER A 118 -13.72 -18.27 4.77
C SER A 118 -12.56 -18.84 5.61
N GLY A 119 -12.38 -18.37 6.85
CA GLY A 119 -11.19 -18.67 7.67
C GLY A 119 -9.97 -17.84 7.28
N GLY A 120 -10.18 -16.66 6.68
CA GLY A 120 -9.14 -15.72 6.29
C GLY A 120 -8.39 -16.05 4.99
N VAL A 121 -8.91 -16.98 4.18
CA VAL A 121 -8.29 -17.34 2.89
C VAL A 121 -8.73 -16.41 1.76
N LEU A 122 -9.97 -15.90 1.81
CA LEU A 122 -10.48 -14.94 0.85
C LEU A 122 -9.82 -13.57 1.09
N LYS A 123 -9.27 -13.01 0.01
CA LYS A 123 -8.68 -11.67 -0.03
C LYS A 123 -9.26 -10.90 -1.21
N VAL A 124 -9.47 -9.60 -1.00
CA VAL A 124 -9.86 -8.67 -2.05
C VAL A 124 -8.86 -7.54 -2.05
N ASP A 125 -8.03 -7.47 -3.08
CA ASP A 125 -6.93 -6.52 -3.17
C ASP A 125 -7.15 -5.51 -4.32
N GLU A 126 -6.75 -4.25 -4.07
CA GLU A 126 -6.72 -3.17 -5.06
C GLU A 126 -5.36 -3.13 -5.77
N LEU A 127 -5.14 -4.08 -6.66
CA LEU A 127 -3.85 -4.24 -7.35
C LEU A 127 -3.70 -3.30 -8.56
N ILE A 128 -3.86 -1.99 -8.35
CA ILE A 128 -3.78 -0.98 -9.41
C ILE A 128 -2.40 -0.33 -9.46
N ASP A 129 -1.62 -0.61 -10.51
CA ASP A 129 -0.33 0.05 -10.78
C ASP A 129 -0.01 0.04 -12.28
N SER A 130 0.84 0.97 -12.73
CA SER A 130 1.14 1.17 -14.16
C SER A 130 1.81 -0.03 -14.86
N LYS A 131 2.30 -1.02 -14.11
CA LYS A 131 2.96 -2.22 -14.67
C LYS A 131 2.19 -3.50 -14.36
N ARG A 132 0.94 -3.37 -13.92
CA ARG A 132 0.11 -4.50 -13.57
C ARG A 132 -0.20 -5.35 -14.80
N ILE A 133 -0.07 -6.65 -14.62
CA ILE A 133 -0.46 -7.66 -15.60
C ILE A 133 -1.53 -8.55 -14.98
N PHE A 134 -2.41 -9.07 -15.81
CA PHE A 134 -3.41 -10.07 -15.44
C PHE A 134 -3.35 -11.28 -16.37
N THR A 135 -3.86 -12.42 -15.90
CA THR A 135 -4.03 -13.61 -16.73
C THR A 135 -4.94 -13.28 -17.90
N ALA A 136 -4.45 -13.51 -19.12
CA ALA A 136 -5.23 -13.29 -20.33
C ALA A 136 -6.39 -14.31 -20.40
N PRO A 137 -7.58 -13.91 -20.90
CA PRO A 137 -8.66 -14.85 -21.16
C PRO A 137 -8.18 -16.03 -22.02
N LEU A 138 -8.79 -17.20 -21.81
CA LEU A 138 -8.48 -18.46 -22.49
C LEU A 138 -7.05 -18.99 -22.25
N SER A 139 -6.33 -18.43 -21.27
CA SER A 139 -5.04 -18.95 -20.83
C SER A 139 -5.20 -19.97 -19.71
N PHE A 140 -4.28 -20.94 -19.60
CA PHE A 140 -4.27 -21.83 -18.43
C PHE A 140 -3.75 -21.10 -17.20
N HIS A 141 -4.31 -21.43 -16.04
CA HIS A 141 -3.72 -21.06 -14.76
C HIS A 141 -2.32 -21.68 -14.60
N ARG A 142 -1.41 -20.97 -13.93
CA ARG A 142 0.02 -21.32 -13.84
C ARG A 142 0.31 -22.70 -13.24
N GLU A 143 -0.57 -23.18 -12.37
CA GLU A 143 -0.38 -24.44 -11.62
C GLU A 143 -1.59 -25.36 -11.80
N LEU A 144 -2.78 -24.88 -11.44
CA LEU A 144 -4.05 -25.60 -11.62
C LEU A 144 -4.41 -25.85 -13.09
N ASN A 145 -5.08 -26.97 -13.38
CA ASN A 145 -5.60 -27.32 -14.70
C ASN A 145 -6.97 -26.68 -14.96
N TYR A 146 -7.02 -25.35 -14.87
CA TYR A 146 -8.19 -24.54 -15.19
C TYR A 146 -7.83 -23.50 -16.26
N VAL A 147 -8.79 -23.19 -17.12
CA VAL A 147 -8.71 -22.15 -18.13
C VAL A 147 -9.35 -20.87 -17.59
N ALA A 148 -8.72 -19.73 -17.85
CA ALA A 148 -9.28 -18.44 -17.49
C ALA A 148 -10.47 -18.11 -18.40
N VAL A 149 -11.65 -17.96 -17.83
CA VAL A 149 -12.89 -17.74 -18.58
C VAL A 149 -13.56 -16.42 -18.20
N CYS A 150 -14.11 -15.74 -19.20
CA CYS A 150 -14.87 -14.52 -18.99
C CYS A 150 -16.36 -14.81 -19.07
N PHE A 151 -17.17 -14.13 -18.26
CA PHE A 151 -18.61 -14.29 -18.23
C PHE A 151 -19.29 -13.04 -17.67
N SER A 152 -20.59 -12.91 -17.92
CA SER A 152 -21.39 -11.77 -17.51
C SER A 152 -21.83 -11.86 -16.04
N PRO A 153 -22.04 -10.72 -15.34
CA PRO A 153 -22.43 -10.71 -13.93
C PRO A 153 -23.73 -11.47 -13.61
N ASP A 154 -24.72 -11.47 -14.50
CA ASP A 154 -26.00 -12.19 -14.33
C ASP A 154 -25.84 -13.72 -14.21
N LYS A 155 -24.70 -14.26 -14.66
CA LYS A 155 -24.39 -15.70 -14.59
C LYS A 155 -23.57 -16.08 -13.37
N LEU A 156 -23.17 -15.12 -12.53
CA LEU A 156 -22.34 -15.36 -11.35
C LEU A 156 -22.97 -16.39 -10.39
N SER A 157 -24.29 -16.34 -10.20
CA SER A 157 -25.05 -17.30 -9.36
C SER A 157 -25.07 -18.74 -9.91
N LYS A 158 -24.78 -18.92 -11.21
CA LYS A 158 -24.75 -20.22 -11.91
C LYS A 158 -23.33 -20.74 -12.10
N PHE A 159 -22.32 -19.97 -11.73
CA PHE A 159 -20.92 -20.32 -11.93
C PHE A 159 -20.58 -21.59 -11.11
N SER A 160 -19.85 -22.51 -11.74
CA SER A 160 -19.20 -23.65 -11.10
C SER A 160 -17.80 -23.82 -11.66
N LEU A 161 -16.92 -24.53 -10.94
CA LEU A 161 -15.57 -24.80 -11.42
C LEU A 161 -15.51 -25.55 -12.76
N ASP A 162 -16.60 -26.24 -13.15
CA ASP A 162 -16.69 -26.90 -14.46
C ASP A 162 -16.60 -25.92 -15.63
N TRP A 163 -17.01 -24.66 -15.43
CA TRP A 163 -16.89 -23.61 -16.46
C TRP A 163 -15.44 -23.34 -16.83
N ALA A 164 -14.50 -23.62 -15.94
CA ALA A 164 -13.07 -23.43 -16.18
C ALA A 164 -12.36 -24.71 -16.62
N ASN A 165 -13.09 -25.83 -16.78
CA ASN A 165 -12.50 -27.11 -17.17
C ASN A 165 -11.94 -27.05 -18.61
N PRO A 166 -10.64 -27.35 -18.83
CA PRO A 166 -10.02 -27.21 -20.14
C PRO A 166 -10.67 -28.01 -21.29
N GLN A 167 -11.43 -29.06 -20.99
CA GLN A 167 -12.07 -29.90 -22.02
C GLN A 167 -13.41 -29.32 -22.51
N ASN A 168 -14.09 -28.50 -21.70
CA ASN A 168 -15.47 -28.07 -21.93
C ASN A 168 -15.78 -26.73 -21.24
N PHE A 169 -14.80 -25.82 -21.25
CA PHE A 169 -14.92 -24.52 -20.59
C PHE A 169 -16.07 -23.68 -21.20
N ILE A 170 -16.64 -22.80 -20.38
CA ILE A 170 -17.68 -21.84 -20.77
C ILE A 170 -17.08 -20.45 -20.73
N HIS A 171 -16.87 -19.86 -21.90
CA HIS A 171 -16.34 -18.51 -22.08
C HIS A 171 -17.31 -17.69 -22.92
N GLU A 172 -17.61 -16.47 -22.48
CA GLU A 172 -18.40 -15.51 -23.25
C GLU A 172 -17.49 -14.62 -24.10
N GLU A 173 -17.40 -14.97 -25.37
CA GLU A 173 -16.64 -14.20 -26.35
C GLU A 173 -17.15 -12.76 -26.43
N GLY A 174 -16.23 -11.79 -26.46
CA GLY A 174 -16.54 -10.36 -26.60
C GLY A 174 -17.20 -9.71 -25.38
N ILE A 175 -17.38 -10.40 -24.25
CA ILE A 175 -17.96 -9.78 -23.05
C ILE A 175 -17.10 -8.59 -22.54
N TYR A 176 -15.78 -8.71 -22.67
CA TYR A 176 -14.81 -7.68 -22.30
C TYR A 176 -14.79 -6.49 -23.28
N GLU A 177 -15.55 -6.53 -24.37
CA GLU A 177 -15.71 -5.43 -25.32
C GLU A 177 -16.98 -4.61 -25.05
N ARG A 178 -17.89 -5.10 -24.18
CA ARG A 178 -19.14 -4.38 -23.86
C ARG A 178 -18.85 -3.21 -22.93
N TYR A 179 -19.38 -2.04 -23.29
CA TYR A 179 -19.38 -0.85 -22.45
C TYR A 179 -20.45 0.15 -22.87
N GLU A 180 -20.77 1.06 -21.95
CA GLU A 180 -21.45 2.32 -22.24
C GLU A 180 -20.49 3.47 -21.96
N GLU A 181 -20.35 4.40 -22.92
CA GLU A 181 -19.43 5.52 -22.80
C GLU A 181 -19.83 6.40 -21.62
N ASN A 182 -18.85 6.78 -20.78
CA ASN A 182 -19.03 7.58 -19.56
C ASN A 182 -19.97 6.99 -18.50
N GLU A 183 -20.32 5.70 -18.54
CA GLU A 183 -21.16 5.05 -17.51
C GLU A 183 -20.61 5.23 -16.09
N THR A 184 -19.28 5.36 -15.95
CA THR A 184 -18.63 5.52 -14.63
C THR A 184 -18.54 6.98 -14.15
N GLU A 185 -19.07 7.97 -14.87
CA GLU A 185 -18.87 9.39 -14.57
C GLU A 185 -19.32 9.79 -13.16
N ASP A 186 -20.53 9.41 -12.76
CA ASP A 186 -21.07 9.70 -11.43
C ASP A 186 -20.29 8.99 -10.32
N LEU A 187 -19.95 7.71 -10.55
CA LEU A 187 -19.13 6.92 -9.64
C LEU A 187 -17.74 7.54 -9.48
N LEU A 188 -17.09 7.89 -10.58
CA LEU A 188 -15.75 8.48 -10.60
C LEU A 188 -15.74 9.83 -9.87
N THR A 189 -16.77 10.65 -10.07
CA THR A 189 -16.91 11.94 -9.36
C THR A 189 -16.93 11.74 -7.84
N LYS A 190 -17.73 10.79 -7.34
CA LYS A 190 -17.77 10.44 -5.90
C LYS A 190 -16.45 9.84 -5.42
N ALA A 191 -15.86 8.97 -6.24
CA ALA A 191 -14.61 8.29 -5.93
C ALA A 191 -13.46 9.29 -5.76
N ILE A 192 -13.29 10.22 -6.71
CA ILE A 192 -12.24 11.25 -6.67
C ILE A 192 -12.35 12.16 -5.45
N GLN A 193 -13.57 12.51 -5.01
CA GLN A 193 -13.77 13.34 -3.81
C GLN A 193 -13.25 12.68 -2.52
N SER A 194 -13.24 11.34 -2.47
CA SER A 194 -12.79 10.56 -1.30
C SER A 194 -11.45 9.85 -1.51
N TYR A 195 -10.86 10.01 -2.70
CA TYR A 195 -9.68 9.29 -3.14
C TYR A 195 -8.45 9.64 -2.32
N LYS A 196 -7.74 8.61 -1.87
CA LYS A 196 -6.42 8.74 -1.23
C LYS A 196 -5.45 7.83 -1.99
N PRO A 197 -4.31 8.36 -2.48
CA PRO A 197 -3.31 7.54 -3.18
C PRO A 197 -2.57 6.64 -2.19
N SER A 198 -3.24 5.56 -1.76
CA SER A 198 -2.75 4.51 -0.88
C SER A 198 -3.27 3.17 -1.38
N HIS A 199 -2.43 2.14 -1.38
CA HIS A 199 -2.82 0.75 -1.65
C HIS A 199 -3.15 0.03 -0.33
N GLU A 200 -4.40 0.10 0.11
CA GLU A 200 -4.96 -0.60 1.26
C GLU A 200 -6.08 -1.59 0.85
N GLY A 201 -5.69 -2.77 0.35
CA GLY A 201 -6.62 -3.89 0.13
C GLY A 201 -7.32 -4.40 1.40
N VAL A 202 -8.43 -5.12 1.25
CA VAL A 202 -9.20 -5.68 2.37
C VAL A 202 -8.50 -6.93 2.89
N LYS A 203 -7.86 -6.79 4.05
CA LYS A 203 -7.27 -7.89 4.81
C LYS A 203 -8.20 -8.27 5.97
N PRO A 204 -8.20 -9.54 6.42
CA PRO A 204 -8.94 -9.91 7.62
C PRO A 204 -8.56 -8.98 8.78
N ARG A 205 -9.56 -8.56 9.59
CA ARG A 205 -9.25 -7.89 10.86
C ARG A 205 -8.29 -8.80 11.59
N LYS A 206 -7.10 -8.31 11.94
CA LYS A 206 -6.31 -8.95 12.99
C LYS A 206 -7.26 -9.02 14.17
N ARG A 207 -7.71 -10.23 14.54
CA ARG A 207 -8.33 -10.44 15.84
C ARG A 207 -7.35 -9.80 16.82
N LYS A 208 -7.78 -8.74 17.50
CA LYS A 208 -7.23 -8.47 18.83
C LYS A 208 -7.57 -9.74 19.59
N VAL A 209 -6.61 -10.67 19.62
CA VAL A 209 -6.61 -11.71 20.62
C VAL A 209 -6.45 -10.93 21.91
N THR A 210 -7.58 -10.56 22.51
CA THR A 210 -7.67 -10.46 23.95
C THR A 210 -7.22 -11.83 24.42
N LYS A 211 -5.92 -11.97 24.69
CA LYS A 211 -5.41 -13.09 25.48
C LYS A 211 -6.09 -12.92 26.84
N THR A 212 -7.26 -13.53 27.02
CA THR A 212 -7.57 -14.11 28.31
C THR A 212 -6.41 -15.04 28.60
N ARG A 213 -5.55 -14.59 29.51
CA ARG A 213 -4.45 -15.37 30.06
C ARG A 213 -5.07 -16.52 30.84
N GLU A 214 -5.33 -17.62 30.17
CA GLU A 214 -5.34 -18.90 30.85
C GLU A 214 -3.92 -19.45 30.81
N ASN A 215 -3.43 -19.75 32.01
CA ASN A 215 -2.09 -20.18 32.32
C ASN A 215 -1.71 -21.43 31.52
N THR A 216 -0.85 -21.25 30.52
CA THR A 216 0.16 -22.25 30.19
C THR A 216 1.51 -21.56 30.30
N GLY A 217 2.31 -22.04 31.25
CA GLY A 217 3.57 -21.43 31.61
C GLY A 217 4.59 -21.57 30.49
N GLU A 218 4.82 -20.47 29.76
CA GLU A 218 6.01 -20.24 28.96
C GLU A 218 6.43 -18.76 29.11
N SER A 219 7.73 -18.56 29.24
CA SER A 219 8.44 -17.37 29.76
C SER A 219 8.00 -16.00 29.22
N MET A 220 7.98 -14.98 30.10
CA MET A 220 7.90 -13.57 29.76
C MET A 220 9.04 -13.16 28.81
N ASN A 221 8.75 -13.01 27.52
CA ASN A 221 9.66 -12.35 26.58
C ASN A 221 9.47 -10.82 26.68
N GLU A 222 10.58 -10.13 26.95
CA GLU A 222 10.75 -8.69 27.16
C GLU A 222 9.95 -7.82 26.17
N ALA A 223 9.28 -6.78 26.67
CA ALA A 223 8.58 -5.79 25.85
C ALA A 223 9.57 -5.00 24.98
N LYS A 224 9.62 -5.30 23.67
CA LYS A 224 10.53 -4.64 22.71
C LYS A 224 9.81 -3.57 21.89
N ILE A 225 10.43 -2.39 21.77
CA ILE A 225 9.98 -1.30 20.90
C ILE A 225 10.23 -1.67 19.43
N GLY A 226 9.25 -1.44 18.55
CA GLY A 226 9.37 -1.74 17.12
C GLY A 226 10.37 -0.84 16.39
N ARG A 227 11.04 -1.36 15.35
CA ARG A 227 12.04 -0.62 14.54
C ARG A 227 11.49 0.66 13.91
N PHE A 228 10.21 0.66 13.55
CA PHE A 228 9.54 1.85 13.02
C PHE A 228 9.44 2.95 14.09
N GLN A 229 9.03 2.60 15.31
CA GLN A 229 9.00 3.50 16.46
C GLN A 229 10.41 4.02 16.79
N VAL A 230 11.42 3.15 16.80
CA VAL A 230 12.83 3.55 17.01
C VAL A 230 13.30 4.52 15.93
N MET A 231 12.99 4.27 14.65
CA MET A 231 13.35 5.19 13.56
C MET A 231 12.66 6.55 13.74
N GLY A 232 11.37 6.55 14.07
CA GLY A 232 10.58 7.78 14.25
C GLY A 232 11.12 8.66 15.37
N ILE A 233 11.33 8.11 16.56
CA ILE A 233 11.83 8.88 17.71
C ILE A 233 13.27 9.38 17.50
N VAL A 234 14.12 8.57 16.87
CA VAL A 234 15.53 8.94 16.61
C VAL A 234 15.65 10.02 15.53
N GLN A 235 14.82 9.98 14.48
CA GLN A 235 14.78 11.03 13.46
C GLN A 235 14.13 12.32 13.96
N ALA A 236 13.11 12.22 14.82
CA ALA A 236 12.54 13.39 15.49
C ALA A 236 13.60 14.04 16.41
N ALA A 237 14.31 13.26 17.21
CA ALA A 237 15.41 13.74 18.04
C ALA A 237 16.51 14.41 17.20
N ARG A 238 16.92 13.79 16.09
CA ARG A 238 17.88 14.36 15.12
C ARG A 238 17.46 15.75 14.65
N TYR A 239 16.21 15.89 14.22
CA TYR A 239 15.68 17.18 13.80
C TYR A 239 15.70 18.20 14.94
N TYR A 240 15.22 17.81 16.12
CA TYR A 240 15.15 18.69 17.26
C TYR A 240 16.53 19.19 17.70
N VAL A 241 17.54 18.32 17.70
CA VAL A 241 18.93 18.68 18.01
C VAL A 241 19.52 19.67 17.00
N LEU A 242 19.16 19.55 15.72
CA LEU A 242 19.68 20.42 14.66
C LEU A 242 18.93 21.77 14.57
N TYR A 243 17.62 21.78 14.83
CA TYR A 243 16.75 22.91 14.47
C TYR A 243 15.83 23.40 15.59
N GLY A 244 15.72 22.70 16.72
CA GLY A 244 15.04 23.15 17.93
C GLY A 244 13.51 23.22 17.92
N ASN A 245 12.84 22.90 16.81
CA ASN A 245 11.38 22.95 16.71
C ASN A 245 10.73 21.57 16.93
N MET A 246 9.95 21.42 18.01
CA MET A 246 9.34 20.15 18.42
C MET A 246 8.29 19.64 17.43
N ASP A 247 7.40 20.50 16.93
CA ASP A 247 6.31 20.08 16.05
C ASP A 247 6.86 19.62 14.70
N LYS A 248 7.83 20.38 14.16
CA LYS A 248 8.56 19.98 12.96
C LYS A 248 9.43 18.74 13.20
N ALA A 249 9.97 18.55 14.40
CA ALA A 249 10.70 17.33 14.77
C ALA A 249 9.81 16.09 14.69
N LYS A 250 8.62 16.14 15.30
CA LYS A 250 7.63 15.07 15.23
C LYS A 250 7.21 14.78 13.80
N SER A 251 6.86 15.83 13.05
CA SER A 251 6.52 15.74 11.63
C SER A 251 7.64 15.07 10.81
N PHE A 252 8.89 15.52 10.97
CA PHE A 252 10.04 15.00 10.25
C PHE A 252 10.35 13.55 10.64
N GLY A 253 10.31 13.24 11.94
CA GLY A 253 10.59 11.91 12.45
C GLY A 253 9.65 10.85 11.90
N LEU A 254 8.35 11.15 11.89
CA LEU A 254 7.36 10.25 11.28
C LEU A 254 7.55 10.14 9.77
N ASN A 255 7.75 11.25 9.07
CA ASN A 255 7.96 11.29 7.63
C ASN A 255 9.16 10.42 7.21
N ARG A 256 10.30 10.53 7.91
CA ARG A 256 11.48 9.70 7.66
C ARG A 256 11.25 8.23 8.00
N ALA A 257 10.55 7.92 9.10
CA ALA A 257 10.23 6.53 9.44
C ALA A 257 9.39 5.85 8.35
N ILE A 258 8.41 6.55 7.77
CA ILE A 258 7.62 6.08 6.63
C ILE A 258 8.51 5.91 5.39
N PHE A 259 9.32 6.92 5.06
CA PHE A 259 10.24 6.86 3.92
C PHE A 259 11.18 5.65 3.98
N TYR A 260 11.83 5.39 5.13
CA TYR A 260 12.74 4.25 5.27
C TYR A 260 12.01 2.91 5.34
N ALA A 261 10.79 2.86 5.87
CA ALA A 261 9.95 1.66 5.78
C ALA A 261 9.64 1.34 4.31
N TRP A 262 9.23 2.33 3.53
CA TRP A 262 8.98 2.20 2.09
C TRP A 262 10.26 1.81 1.32
N ALA A 263 11.38 2.52 1.53
CA ALA A 263 12.65 2.27 0.87
C ALA A 263 13.21 0.87 1.17
N LYS A 264 12.88 0.26 2.32
CA LYS A 264 13.26 -1.12 2.60
C LYS A 264 12.52 -2.15 1.72
N TYR A 265 11.26 -1.89 1.38
CA TYR A 265 10.46 -2.79 0.55
C TYR A 265 10.70 -2.56 -0.95
N TYR A 266 11.01 -1.33 -1.36
CA TYR A 266 11.15 -0.95 -2.78
C TYR A 266 12.60 -0.58 -3.20
N GLY A 267 13.56 -0.52 -2.27
CA GLY A 267 14.90 0.03 -2.51
C GLY A 267 15.93 -0.93 -3.13
N LYS A 268 15.66 -2.23 -3.28
CA LYS A 268 16.50 -3.10 -4.11
C LYS A 268 16.23 -2.80 -5.59
N GLY A 269 16.96 -1.82 -6.14
CA GLY A 269 16.89 -1.43 -7.55
C GLY A 269 16.43 0.02 -7.82
N TYR A 270 16.18 0.82 -6.77
CA TYR A 270 15.83 2.22 -6.94
C TYR A 270 17.09 3.08 -7.12
N ALA A 271 17.43 3.39 -8.36
CA ALA A 271 18.34 4.49 -8.68
C ALA A 271 17.52 5.79 -8.74
N PRO A 272 17.87 6.85 -7.98
CA PRO A 272 17.27 8.15 -8.20
C PRO A 272 17.72 8.61 -9.58
N LYS A 273 16.83 8.48 -10.59
CA LYS A 273 17.00 9.22 -11.83
C LYS A 273 16.96 10.69 -11.41
N TYR A 274 18.08 11.40 -11.51
CA TYR A 274 18.06 12.86 -11.63
C TYR A 274 17.22 13.15 -12.87
N SER A 275 15.92 13.32 -12.68
CA SER A 275 15.04 13.69 -13.76
C SER A 275 15.36 15.15 -14.06
N LYS A 276 15.78 15.42 -15.30
CA LYS A 276 15.57 16.74 -15.92
C LYS A 276 14.09 16.88 -16.31
N THR A 277 13.18 16.39 -15.48
CA THR A 277 11.75 16.56 -15.64
C THR A 277 11.36 17.63 -14.64
N THR A 278 11.53 18.86 -15.08
CA THR A 278 10.93 20.03 -14.47
C THR A 278 9.42 19.80 -14.44
N VAL A 279 8.88 19.31 -13.34
CA VAL A 279 7.54 19.75 -12.95
C VAL A 279 7.73 21.25 -12.72
N PRO A 280 7.06 22.15 -13.45
CA PRO A 280 7.18 23.56 -13.15
C PRO A 280 6.85 23.73 -11.67
N SER A 281 7.76 24.33 -10.89
CA SER A 281 7.54 24.61 -9.47
C SER A 281 6.33 25.53 -9.21
N GLU A 282 5.69 25.99 -10.30
CA GLU A 282 4.52 26.85 -10.35
C GLU A 282 3.18 26.10 -10.15
N PHE A 283 3.15 24.76 -10.17
CA PHE A 283 1.87 23.99 -10.15
C PHE A 283 1.50 23.26 -8.84
N ARG A 284 2.29 23.38 -7.77
CA ARG A 284 1.87 22.99 -6.40
C ARG A 284 2.21 24.09 -5.42
N LYS A 285 1.34 25.11 -5.31
CA LYS A 285 1.53 26.26 -4.41
C LYS A 285 1.50 25.87 -2.92
N ASP A 286 1.05 24.66 -2.59
CA ASP A 286 0.89 24.12 -1.24
C ASP A 286 2.18 23.52 -0.65
N ARG A 287 3.23 23.26 -1.45
CA ARG A 287 4.46 22.63 -0.93
C ARG A 287 5.75 23.01 -1.64
N VAL A 288 6.86 23.03 -0.91
CA VAL A 288 8.22 23.32 -1.38
C VAL A 288 9.16 22.14 -1.11
N LEU A 289 10.20 21.97 -1.93
CA LEU A 289 11.24 20.97 -1.67
C LEU A 289 12.29 21.59 -0.72
N ALA A 290 12.34 21.10 0.51
CA ALA A 290 13.29 21.55 1.54
C ALA A 290 14.44 20.55 1.70
N ASN A 291 15.64 21.06 1.99
CA ASN A 291 16.77 20.24 2.43
C ASN A 291 16.84 20.28 3.95
N VAL A 292 16.60 19.13 4.59
CA VAL A 292 16.54 18.99 6.05
C VAL A 292 17.41 17.83 6.47
N ALA A 293 18.40 18.10 7.32
CA ALA A 293 19.39 17.13 7.77
C ALA A 293 20.04 16.34 6.61
N GLY A 294 20.36 17.04 5.52
CA GLY A 294 20.97 16.46 4.32
C GLY A 294 20.03 15.59 3.48
N GLU A 295 18.72 15.64 3.73
CA GLU A 295 17.70 14.90 2.98
C GLU A 295 16.74 15.87 2.28
N GLN A 296 16.39 15.58 1.02
CA GLN A 296 15.36 16.32 0.31
C GLN A 296 13.97 15.81 0.72
N VAL A 297 13.13 16.70 1.23
CA VAL A 297 11.79 16.40 1.73
C VAL A 297 10.82 17.48 1.31
N TYR A 298 9.61 17.11 0.87
CA TYR A 298 8.56 18.07 0.62
C TYR A 298 8.04 18.66 1.93
N GLN A 299 7.83 19.97 1.96
CA GLN A 299 7.36 20.71 3.11
C GLN A 299 6.16 21.57 2.70
N ASP A 300 5.11 21.53 3.49
CA ASP A 300 3.93 22.36 3.34
C ASP A 300 4.26 23.86 3.48
N THR A 301 3.72 24.71 2.61
CA THR A 301 4.01 26.16 2.60
C THR A 301 3.31 26.93 3.71
N GLU A 302 2.21 26.44 4.26
CA GLU A 302 1.43 27.14 5.30
C GLU A 302 1.86 26.75 6.72
N LYS A 303 1.90 25.45 7.00
CA LYS A 303 2.17 24.87 8.32
C LYS A 303 3.64 24.48 8.50
N GLY A 304 4.39 24.33 7.42
CA GLY A 304 5.80 23.96 7.48
C GLY A 304 6.05 22.51 7.92
N TYR A 305 5.03 21.65 7.86
CA TYR A 305 5.14 20.22 8.14
C TYR A 305 5.58 19.44 6.91
N TYR A 306 6.18 18.28 7.13
CA TYR A 306 6.76 17.45 6.08
C TYR A 306 5.71 16.55 5.44
N ILE A 307 5.87 16.36 4.13
CA ILE A 307 4.92 15.65 3.26
C ILE A 307 5.65 14.46 2.61
N ILE A 308 4.97 13.33 2.53
CA ILE A 308 5.37 12.19 1.69
C ILE A 308 4.16 11.73 0.88
N GLY A 309 4.34 11.55 -0.43
CA GLY A 309 3.21 11.44 -1.35
C GLY A 309 2.36 12.70 -1.29
N ASP A 310 1.09 12.56 -0.90
CA ASP A 310 0.15 13.67 -0.69
C ASP A 310 -0.34 13.79 0.76
N LYS A 311 0.29 13.06 1.69
CA LYS A 311 -0.06 13.13 3.11
C LYS A 311 0.92 14.03 3.85
N MET A 312 0.40 15.04 4.55
CA MET A 312 1.13 15.81 5.56
C MET A 312 1.28 14.98 6.83
N GLN A 313 2.47 14.94 7.44
CA GLN A 313 2.69 14.27 8.72
C GLN A 313 2.60 15.31 9.82
N THR A 314 1.54 15.30 10.61
CA THR A 314 1.36 16.26 11.71
C THR A 314 1.97 15.73 13.02
N PRO A 315 2.21 16.60 14.02
CA PRO A 315 2.61 16.18 15.37
C PRO A 315 1.67 15.13 15.99
N GLU A 316 0.37 15.22 15.73
CA GLU A 316 -0.65 14.29 16.24
C GLU A 316 -0.53 12.91 15.57
N ASP A 317 -0.19 12.88 14.28
CA ASP A 317 0.11 11.64 13.58
C ASP A 317 1.34 10.95 14.18
N TYR A 318 2.38 11.73 14.51
CA TYR A 318 3.55 11.18 15.19
C TYR A 318 3.17 10.62 16.56
N ASP A 319 2.35 11.33 17.33
CA ASP A 319 1.96 10.87 18.66
C ASP A 319 1.21 9.52 18.58
N ARG A 320 0.28 9.39 17.64
CA ARG A 320 -0.49 8.16 17.43
C ARG A 320 0.36 6.95 16.97
N GLU A 321 1.31 7.18 16.07
CA GLU A 321 2.09 6.10 15.43
C GLU A 321 3.39 5.75 16.18
N ILE A 322 3.94 6.71 16.94
CA ILE A 322 5.22 6.59 17.63
C ILE A 322 5.03 6.66 19.15
N LYS A 323 4.55 7.78 19.68
CA LYS A 323 4.45 8.02 21.13
C LYS A 323 3.57 6.97 21.81
N ASP A 324 2.33 6.80 21.35
CA ASP A 324 1.34 5.88 21.94
C ASP A 324 1.76 4.40 21.86
N LYS A 325 2.73 4.08 21.01
CA LYS A 325 3.30 2.72 20.88
C LYS A 325 4.52 2.51 21.77
N ILE A 326 5.22 3.59 22.15
CA ILE A 326 6.37 3.56 23.06
C ILE A 326 5.88 3.64 24.51
N GLU A 327 4.90 4.51 24.80
CA GLU A 327 4.39 4.80 26.15
C GLU A 327 4.08 3.54 26.99
N PRO A 328 3.44 2.48 26.45
CA PRO A 328 3.12 1.28 27.24
C PRO A 328 4.35 0.44 27.64
N ILE A 329 5.50 0.67 26.99
CA ILE A 329 6.76 -0.05 27.24
C ILE A 329 7.66 0.78 28.16
N ILE A 330 7.74 2.08 27.91
CA ILE A 330 8.48 3.07 28.69
C ILE A 330 7.82 4.43 28.49
N SER A 331 7.79 5.26 29.55
CA SER A 331 7.34 6.64 29.44
C SER A 331 8.03 7.34 28.26
N TYR A 332 7.23 7.94 27.38
CA TYR A 332 7.75 8.60 26.19
C TYR A 332 8.71 9.73 26.53
N ASP A 333 8.45 10.49 27.59
CA ASP A 333 9.32 11.59 28.01
C ASP A 333 10.71 11.07 28.39
N LYS A 334 10.76 9.97 29.14
CA LYS A 334 12.03 9.30 29.46
C LYS A 334 12.73 8.78 28.20
N ALA A 335 11.98 8.22 27.25
CA ALA A 335 12.54 7.75 25.98
C ALA A 335 13.06 8.91 25.12
N TRP A 336 12.34 10.02 25.10
CA TRP A 336 12.68 11.23 24.37
C TRP A 336 13.97 11.86 24.91
N ASP A 337 14.06 12.10 26.21
CA ASP A 337 15.24 12.70 26.85
C ASP A 337 16.50 11.84 26.64
N ALA A 338 16.37 10.53 26.80
CA ALA A 338 17.46 9.59 26.55
C ALA A 338 17.89 9.61 25.07
N THR A 339 16.93 9.73 24.14
CA THR A 339 17.21 9.80 22.70
C THR A 339 17.90 11.11 22.33
N ILE A 340 17.45 12.25 22.88
CA ILE A 340 18.10 13.55 22.71
C ILE A 340 19.55 13.47 23.20
N LYS A 341 19.77 13.01 24.43
CA LYS A 341 21.13 12.85 24.98
C LYS A 341 22.01 11.94 24.12
N TYR A 342 21.43 10.87 23.56
CA TYR A 342 22.14 9.99 22.65
C TYR A 342 22.52 10.68 21.33
N VAL A 343 21.55 11.30 20.66
CA VAL A 343 21.76 11.96 19.37
C VAL A 343 22.68 13.17 19.48
N SER A 344 22.54 13.98 20.53
CA SER A 344 23.41 15.13 20.81
C SER A 344 24.87 14.76 21.11
N SER A 345 25.17 13.49 21.38
CA SER A 345 26.55 13.03 21.58
C SER A 345 27.33 12.84 20.27
N PHE A 346 26.69 13.00 19.12
CA PHE A 346 27.31 12.92 17.80
C PHE A 346 27.59 14.32 17.22
N PRO A 347 28.68 14.51 16.46
CA PRO A 347 28.97 15.78 15.79
C PRO A 347 27.86 16.19 14.82
N LYS A 348 27.70 17.50 14.63
CA LYS A 348 26.67 18.06 13.75
C LYS A 348 26.79 17.51 12.32
N GLU A 349 28.01 17.31 11.83
CA GLU A 349 28.30 16.80 10.49
C GLU A 349 27.77 15.36 10.29
N VAL A 350 27.85 14.54 11.34
CA VAL A 350 27.29 13.18 11.34
C VAL A 350 25.76 13.24 11.29
N LEU A 351 25.17 14.20 12.02
CA LEU A 351 23.71 14.39 12.06
C LEU A 351 23.19 15.01 10.76
N GLU A 352 23.95 15.83 10.04
CA GLU A 352 23.54 16.41 8.77
C GLU A 352 23.76 15.46 7.58
N ASN A 353 24.59 14.42 7.73
CA ASN A 353 24.81 13.44 6.67
C ASN A 353 23.89 12.22 6.82
N GLN A 354 23.00 12.01 5.84
CA GLN A 354 22.03 10.90 5.84
C GLN A 354 22.67 9.52 6.06
N ARG A 355 23.76 9.23 5.33
CA ARG A 355 24.43 7.93 5.37
C ARG A 355 25.11 7.72 6.71
N GLU A 356 25.86 8.72 7.17
CA GLU A 356 26.56 8.62 8.46
C GLU A 356 25.58 8.53 9.62
N PHE A 357 24.48 9.29 9.60
CA PHE A 357 23.42 9.16 10.58
C PHE A 357 22.85 7.74 10.63
N PHE A 358 22.53 7.16 9.46
CA PHE A 358 21.99 5.81 9.41
C PHE A 358 22.98 4.77 9.96
N GLU A 359 24.25 4.82 9.52
CA GLU A 359 25.27 3.83 9.86
C GLU A 359 25.79 3.97 11.30
N LYS A 360 26.07 5.21 11.76
CA LYS A 360 26.73 5.49 13.04
C LYS A 360 25.75 5.75 14.18
N VAL A 361 24.56 6.29 13.90
CA VAL A 361 23.60 6.70 14.94
C VAL A 361 22.46 5.69 15.06
N TYR A 362 21.75 5.37 13.97
CA TYR A 362 20.55 4.53 14.01
C TYR A 362 20.83 3.02 14.04
N LEU A 363 21.64 2.51 13.09
CA LEU A 363 21.88 1.08 12.93
C LEU A 363 22.39 0.38 14.22
N PRO A 364 23.27 0.99 15.05
CA PRO A 364 23.77 0.35 16.27
C PRO A 364 22.71 0.13 17.35
N ILE A 365 21.64 0.91 17.34
CA ILE A 365 20.57 0.92 18.36
C ILE A 365 19.25 0.34 17.86
N ARG A 366 19.10 0.15 16.54
CA ARG A 366 17.86 -0.30 15.88
C ARG A 366 17.15 -1.46 16.58
N ASP A 367 17.90 -2.47 17.00
CA ASP A 367 17.38 -3.70 17.61
C ASP A 367 17.62 -3.76 19.14
N LYS A 368 18.30 -2.76 19.70
CA LYS A 368 18.79 -2.72 21.10
C LYS A 368 18.56 -1.35 21.74
N PHE A 369 17.46 -0.69 21.38
CA PHE A 369 17.20 0.70 21.77
C PHE A 369 17.16 0.89 23.30
N ILE A 370 16.44 0.02 24.03
CA ILE A 370 16.35 0.11 25.49
C ILE A 370 17.73 -0.07 26.13
N GLU A 371 18.48 -1.09 25.72
CA GLU A 371 19.82 -1.39 26.27
C GLU A 371 20.82 -0.24 26.02
N LYS A 372 20.86 0.29 24.79
CA LYS A 372 21.93 1.20 24.36
C LYS A 372 21.61 2.69 24.46
N VAL A 373 20.33 3.06 24.54
CA VAL A 373 19.89 4.46 24.60
C VAL A 373 19.30 4.76 25.97
N ILE A 374 18.32 3.97 26.41
CA ILE A 374 17.63 4.20 27.69
C ILE A 374 18.54 3.84 28.87
N ASN A 375 19.16 2.66 28.83
CA ASN A 375 20.04 2.17 29.89
C ASN A 375 21.50 2.58 29.69
N ARG A 376 21.75 3.58 28.83
CA ARG A 376 23.10 4.08 28.55
C ARG A 376 23.69 4.64 29.85
N LYS A 377 24.55 3.85 30.50
CA LYS A 377 25.36 4.32 31.64
C LYS A 377 26.16 5.53 31.16
N SER A 378 26.04 6.64 31.88
CA SER A 378 26.92 7.78 31.67
C SER A 378 28.34 7.36 32.07
N GLY A 379 29.37 7.97 31.49
CA GLY A 379 30.77 7.60 31.77
C GLY A 379 31.16 7.67 33.26
N LEU A 380 30.41 8.40 34.09
CA LEU A 380 30.59 8.39 35.55
C LEU A 380 30.07 7.10 36.21
N ASP A 381 28.93 6.55 35.78
CA ASP A 381 28.31 5.39 36.44
C ASP A 381 29.07 4.08 36.18
N ALA A 382 29.81 4.00 35.07
CA ALA A 382 30.69 2.88 34.77
C ALA A 382 31.92 2.86 35.70
N PHE A 383 32.41 4.03 36.12
CA PHE A 383 33.57 4.16 37.00
C PHE A 383 33.25 3.79 38.46
N PHE A 384 32.03 4.03 38.93
CA PHE A 384 31.58 3.66 40.29
C PHE A 384 30.99 2.25 40.41
N SER A 385 30.82 1.54 39.28
CA SER A 385 30.33 0.14 39.26
C SER A 385 31.44 -0.88 38.96
N SER A 386 32.71 -0.47 38.97
CA SER A 386 33.88 -1.32 38.72
C SER A 386 34.49 -1.82 40.02
#